data_AF-A0A4P6G1N0-F1
#
_entry.id   AF-A0A4P6G1N0-F1
#
_cell.length_a   1.000
_cell.length_b   1.000
_cell.length_c   1.000
_cell.angle_alpha   90.00
_cell.angle_beta   90.00
_cell.angle_gamma   90.00
#
_symmetry.space_group_name_H-M   'P 1'
#
loop_
_entity.id
_entity.type
_entity.pdbx_description
1 polymer ?
#
loop_
_entity_poly.entity_id
_entity_poly.type
_entity_poly.pdbx_seq_one_letter_code
_entity_poly.pdbx_strand_id
1 'polypeptide(L)'
;MRFQSFVAAIVATSLPLSAVAAQTAPAPTDDSAEDIAKDAARDLKDSRFYNKPGATRAQYDADWQECRLIARGSQTPTGTVPYYYNPAVISPLAAGIGAGIGGLIAGAIAEGQQRRANRRTCLMIKGWRLVEPSAATSAKVAAMDDAQRDAYFNAVVGAENVQGEITERTTFALQPDPALNLDGTAGPGSVFLGKKIDPAASFALAPGEGAVVLAFRRPDEGSAGRSASLSLARYDVEGRDLVYQPRDWKKKGDKTTYSTFVASSDRKAPLEVHVIRLTAGDYVVTGTSVGKGVIVTSNCFGAPTFQVRAGEVVYLGDFIPFMDVKLSTGSKFFGLAHAEHFDDARKVLAEKQPELAASLQPAVIRNRATYGCSAITMDRWDLPGKEELAPPAPKGETVALSNR
;
A
#
# COMPACT_ATOMS: atom_id res chain seq x y z
N MET A 1 -11.94 -78.11 5.80
CA MET A 1 -12.35 -76.72 6.18
C MET A 1 -12.69 -75.97 4.90
N ARG A 2 -13.82 -75.26 4.91
CA ARG A 2 -14.55 -74.75 3.74
C ARG A 2 -13.95 -73.44 3.19
N PHE A 3 -13.99 -73.32 1.87
CA PHE A 3 -13.86 -72.09 1.09
C PHE A 3 -14.95 -71.06 1.44
N GLN A 4 -14.58 -69.78 1.55
CA GLN A 4 -15.47 -68.67 1.20
C GLN A 4 -14.65 -67.52 0.60
N SER A 5 -14.92 -67.24 -0.68
CA SER A 5 -14.48 -66.07 -1.43
C SER A 5 -15.26 -64.83 -0.96
N PHE A 6 -14.59 -63.69 -0.81
CA PHE A 6 -15.24 -62.38 -0.79
C PHE A 6 -14.60 -61.48 -1.85
N VAL A 7 -15.39 -61.22 -2.88
CA VAL A 7 -15.22 -60.11 -3.83
C VAL A 7 -15.88 -58.90 -3.19
N ALA A 8 -15.18 -57.77 -3.08
CA ALA A 8 -15.80 -56.50 -2.69
C ALA A 8 -15.25 -55.35 -3.56
N ALA A 9 -16.23 -54.70 -4.21
CA ALA A 9 -16.17 -53.67 -5.23
C ALA A 9 -15.22 -52.49 -4.98
N ILE A 10 -14.52 -52.09 -6.06
CA ILE A 10 -13.92 -50.77 -6.22
C ILE A 10 -15.06 -49.77 -6.45
N VAL A 11 -15.34 -48.92 -5.45
CA VAL A 11 -16.20 -47.75 -5.62
C VAL A 11 -15.33 -46.63 -6.20
N ALA A 12 -15.54 -46.32 -7.48
CA ALA A 12 -15.00 -45.13 -8.10
C ALA A 12 -15.75 -43.91 -7.55
N THR A 13 -15.14 -43.22 -6.57
CA THR A 13 -15.60 -41.91 -6.13
C THR A 13 -15.22 -40.87 -7.18
N SER A 14 -16.20 -40.53 -8.02
CA SER A 14 -16.19 -39.33 -8.85
C SER A 14 -16.00 -38.10 -7.98
N LEU A 15 -14.83 -37.47 -8.06
CA LEU A 15 -14.59 -36.14 -7.52
C LEU A 15 -15.57 -35.16 -8.20
N PRO A 16 -16.29 -34.31 -7.44
CA PRO A 16 -17.01 -33.21 -8.05
C PRO A 16 -15.98 -32.27 -8.68
N LEU A 17 -16.14 -32.01 -9.99
CA LEU A 17 -15.56 -30.86 -10.65
C LEU A 17 -15.96 -29.63 -9.83
N SER A 18 -15.01 -29.08 -9.07
CA SER A 18 -15.17 -27.76 -8.46
C SER A 18 -15.54 -26.81 -9.57
N ALA A 19 -16.76 -26.27 -9.50
CA ALA A 19 -17.20 -25.19 -10.35
C ALA A 19 -16.13 -24.09 -10.25
N VAL A 20 -15.44 -23.87 -11.37
CA VAL A 20 -14.65 -22.66 -11.60
C VAL A 20 -15.64 -21.52 -11.36
N ALA A 21 -15.52 -20.85 -10.22
CA ALA A 21 -16.29 -19.65 -9.96
C ALA A 21 -16.04 -18.73 -11.15
N ALA A 22 -17.09 -18.52 -11.95
CA ALA A 22 -17.04 -17.67 -13.12
C ALA A 22 -16.47 -16.33 -12.65
N GLN A 23 -15.28 -16.00 -13.17
CA GLN A 23 -14.72 -14.67 -13.04
C GLN A 23 -15.76 -13.73 -13.65
N THR A 24 -16.41 -12.93 -12.80
CA THR A 24 -17.29 -11.87 -13.25
C THR A 24 -16.49 -11.04 -14.24
N ALA A 25 -16.99 -10.94 -15.47
CA ALA A 25 -16.41 -10.07 -16.47
C ALA A 25 -16.22 -8.66 -15.88
N PRO A 26 -15.17 -7.91 -16.28
CA PRO A 26 -14.99 -6.54 -15.82
C PRO A 26 -16.29 -5.76 -16.03
N ALA A 27 -16.74 -5.05 -15.00
CA ALA A 27 -17.83 -4.10 -15.16
C ALA A 27 -17.44 -3.11 -16.28
N PRO A 28 -18.34 -2.77 -17.21
CA PRO A 28 -18.05 -1.77 -18.23
C PRO A 28 -17.58 -0.49 -17.56
N THR A 29 -16.53 0.13 -18.10
CA THR A 29 -16.07 1.46 -17.71
C THR A 29 -16.91 2.58 -18.34
N ASP A 30 -18.03 2.21 -18.98
CA ASP A 30 -18.90 3.09 -19.75
C ASP A 30 -19.90 3.85 -18.88
N ASP A 31 -19.50 4.25 -17.66
CA ASP A 31 -20.34 5.15 -16.85
C ASP A 31 -20.41 6.49 -17.60
N SER A 32 -21.62 6.95 -17.93
CA SER A 32 -21.79 8.27 -18.53
C SER A 32 -21.42 9.37 -17.53
N ALA A 33 -21.11 10.58 -18.02
CA ALA A 33 -20.85 11.72 -17.14
C ALA A 33 -22.03 12.01 -16.19
N GLU A 34 -23.26 11.74 -16.65
CA GLU A 34 -24.48 11.88 -15.84
C GLU A 34 -24.53 10.83 -14.72
N ASP A 35 -24.22 9.56 -15.03
CA ASP A 35 -24.18 8.49 -14.04
C ASP A 35 -23.12 8.74 -12.97
N ILE A 36 -21.93 9.22 -13.40
CA ILE A 36 -20.84 9.61 -12.51
C ILE A 36 -21.29 10.75 -11.59
N ALA A 37 -21.86 11.83 -12.14
CA ALA A 37 -22.30 12.98 -11.37
C ALA A 37 -23.37 12.60 -10.33
N LYS A 38 -24.31 11.72 -10.73
CA LYS A 38 -25.38 11.21 -9.85
C LYS A 38 -24.83 10.33 -8.72
N ASP A 39 -23.85 9.48 -9.03
CA ASP A 39 -23.21 8.63 -8.03
C ASP A 39 -22.31 9.45 -7.08
N ALA A 40 -21.53 10.40 -7.60
CA ALA A 40 -20.69 11.31 -6.83
C ALA A 40 -21.52 12.21 -5.89
N ALA A 41 -22.68 12.69 -6.35
CA ALA A 41 -23.61 13.48 -5.54
C ALA A 41 -24.04 12.77 -4.24
N ARG A 42 -24.03 11.42 -4.19
CA ARG A 42 -24.40 10.66 -2.98
C ARG A 42 -23.41 10.83 -1.83
N ASP A 43 -22.19 11.26 -2.13
CA ASP A 43 -21.16 11.57 -1.14
C ASP A 43 -21.19 13.04 -0.70
N LEU A 44 -21.97 13.90 -1.38
CA LEU A 44 -22.25 15.28 -1.00
C LEU A 44 -23.55 15.33 -0.19
N LYS A 45 -23.42 15.42 1.13
CA LYS A 45 -24.52 15.37 2.09
C LYS A 45 -24.62 16.67 2.88
N ASP A 46 -25.81 16.91 3.39
CA ASP A 46 -26.08 17.95 4.39
C ASP A 46 -25.13 17.88 5.59
N SER A 47 -24.80 16.67 6.02
CA SER A 47 -23.94 16.36 7.16
C SER A 47 -22.44 16.35 6.83
N ARG A 48 -22.05 16.26 5.55
CA ARG A 48 -20.65 16.29 5.12
C ARG A 48 -20.52 16.47 3.61
N PHE A 49 -19.50 17.18 3.16
CA PHE A 49 -19.17 17.27 1.74
C PHE A 49 -17.66 17.42 1.50
N TYR A 50 -17.23 17.35 0.24
CA TYR A 50 -15.85 17.59 -0.14
C TYR A 50 -15.67 18.98 -0.74
N ASN A 51 -14.58 19.65 -0.38
CA ASN A 51 -14.21 20.97 -0.90
C ASN A 51 -12.74 20.97 -1.33
N LYS A 52 -12.44 21.58 -2.47
CA LYS A 52 -11.07 21.87 -2.90
C LYS A 52 -11.08 23.27 -3.51
N PRO A 53 -10.44 24.27 -2.88
CA PRO A 53 -10.44 25.64 -3.38
C PRO A 53 -10.04 25.73 -4.85
N GLY A 54 -10.81 26.48 -5.63
CA GLY A 54 -10.61 26.66 -7.06
C GLY A 54 -11.02 25.46 -7.93
N ALA A 55 -11.48 24.35 -7.34
CA ALA A 55 -11.97 23.21 -8.11
C ALA A 55 -13.39 23.42 -8.63
N THR A 56 -13.73 22.74 -9.71
CA THR A 56 -15.08 22.71 -10.29
C THR A 56 -15.82 21.45 -9.86
N ARG A 57 -17.15 21.45 -9.99
CA ARG A 57 -17.96 20.23 -9.82
C ARG A 57 -17.52 19.11 -10.76
N ALA A 58 -17.20 19.42 -12.02
CA ALA A 58 -16.71 18.44 -12.98
C ALA A 58 -15.37 17.81 -12.54
N GLN A 59 -14.47 18.59 -11.95
CA GLN A 59 -13.23 18.06 -11.37
C GLN A 59 -13.50 17.17 -10.15
N TYR A 60 -14.47 17.51 -9.30
CA TYR A 60 -14.92 16.64 -8.21
C TYR A 60 -15.41 15.29 -8.75
N ASP A 61 -16.33 15.32 -9.72
CA ASP A 61 -16.94 14.12 -10.27
C ASP A 61 -15.88 13.22 -10.97
N ALA A 62 -14.94 13.82 -11.69
CA ALA A 62 -13.81 13.10 -12.31
C ALA A 62 -12.88 12.46 -11.27
N ASP A 63 -12.44 13.21 -10.26
CA ASP A 63 -11.60 12.70 -9.18
C ASP A 63 -12.33 11.62 -8.37
N TRP A 64 -13.62 11.80 -8.12
CA TRP A 64 -14.46 10.85 -7.42
C TRP A 64 -14.57 9.52 -8.17
N GLN A 65 -14.77 9.56 -9.49
CA GLN A 65 -14.83 8.36 -10.32
C GLN A 65 -13.49 7.62 -10.34
N GLU A 66 -12.38 8.35 -10.53
CA GLU A 66 -11.05 7.74 -10.48
C GLU A 66 -10.82 7.05 -9.12
N CYS A 67 -11.12 7.74 -8.02
CA CYS A 67 -11.01 7.19 -6.68
C CYS A 67 -11.98 6.03 -6.42
N ARG A 68 -13.17 6.01 -7.05
CA ARG A 68 -14.13 4.89 -6.99
C ARG A 68 -13.57 3.66 -7.69
N LEU A 69 -13.00 3.82 -8.88
CA LEU A 69 -12.39 2.72 -9.64
C LEU A 69 -11.20 2.14 -8.88
N ILE A 70 -10.34 2.99 -8.33
CA ILE A 70 -9.22 2.56 -7.49
C ILE A 70 -9.70 1.83 -6.23
N ALA A 71 -10.72 2.36 -5.54
CA ALA A 71 -11.26 1.76 -4.32
C ALA A 71 -11.91 0.38 -4.55
N ARG A 72 -12.29 0.04 -5.79
CA ARG A 72 -12.75 -1.31 -6.17
C ARG A 72 -11.60 -2.32 -6.32
N GLY A 73 -10.35 -1.85 -6.22
CA GLY A 73 -9.13 -2.60 -6.49
C GLY A 73 -8.68 -2.45 -7.95
N SER A 74 -7.38 -2.25 -8.15
CA SER A 74 -6.76 -2.34 -9.47
C SER A 74 -6.83 -3.78 -9.97
N GLN A 75 -7.11 -3.93 -11.27
CA GLN A 75 -6.94 -5.22 -11.93
C GLN A 75 -5.46 -5.40 -12.25
N THR A 76 -4.89 -6.52 -11.82
CA THR A 76 -3.56 -6.91 -12.31
C THR A 76 -3.66 -7.28 -13.78
N PRO A 77 -2.72 -6.84 -14.65
CA PRO A 77 -2.80 -7.10 -16.08
C PRO A 77 -2.93 -8.59 -16.42
N THR A 78 -3.74 -8.91 -17.42
CA THR A 78 -3.91 -10.29 -17.90
C THR A 78 -2.56 -10.88 -18.31
N GLY A 79 -2.33 -12.16 -17.98
CA GLY A 79 -1.06 -12.84 -18.28
C GLY A 79 0.02 -12.69 -17.21
N THR A 80 -0.24 -11.91 -16.15
CA THR A 80 0.66 -11.76 -14.99
C THR A 80 0.21 -12.62 -13.80
N VAL A 81 1.13 -12.88 -12.87
CA VAL A 81 0.80 -13.41 -11.54
C VAL A 81 0.09 -12.30 -10.79
N PRO A 82 -1.18 -12.49 -10.37
CA PRO A 82 -1.91 -11.41 -9.75
C PRO A 82 -1.23 -11.02 -8.42
N TYR A 83 -1.01 -9.73 -8.27
CA TYR A 83 -0.55 -9.10 -7.04
C TYR A 83 -1.72 -9.15 -6.02
N TYR A 84 -1.91 -10.30 -5.39
CA TYR A 84 -3.13 -10.58 -4.63
C TYR A 84 -3.14 -9.87 -3.27
N TYR A 85 -3.99 -8.85 -3.17
CA TYR A 85 -4.89 -8.67 -2.03
C TYR A 85 -6.24 -8.17 -2.58
N ASN A 86 -7.00 -9.09 -3.18
CA ASN A 86 -8.38 -8.84 -3.57
C ASN A 86 -9.31 -9.36 -2.44
N PRO A 87 -10.12 -8.51 -1.79
CA PRO A 87 -11.10 -8.97 -0.78
C PRO A 87 -12.15 -9.93 -1.35
N ALA A 88 -12.29 -10.06 -2.68
CA ALA A 88 -13.13 -11.07 -3.31
C ALA A 88 -12.50 -12.49 -3.37
N VAL A 89 -11.18 -12.63 -3.11
CA VAL A 89 -10.46 -13.92 -3.24
C VAL A 89 -9.86 -14.40 -1.91
N ILE A 90 -9.49 -13.48 -1.00
CA ILE A 90 -9.49 -13.81 0.43
C ILE A 90 -10.95 -13.78 0.83
N SER A 91 -11.62 -14.92 0.69
CA SER A 91 -13.03 -15.05 0.99
C SER A 91 -13.33 -14.44 2.37
N PRO A 92 -14.53 -13.87 2.59
CA PRO A 92 -15.05 -13.58 3.93
C PRO A 92 -14.89 -14.76 4.88
N LEU A 93 -14.74 -15.97 4.34
CA LEU A 93 -14.38 -17.21 5.02
C LEU A 93 -13.00 -17.18 5.68
N ALA A 94 -11.94 -16.57 5.13
CA ALA A 94 -10.63 -16.49 5.79
C ALA A 94 -10.56 -15.42 6.91
N ALA A 95 -11.38 -14.37 6.81
CA ALA A 95 -11.61 -13.43 7.91
C ALA A 95 -12.75 -13.88 8.86
N GLY A 96 -13.47 -14.94 8.49
CA GLY A 96 -14.76 -15.34 9.09
C GLY A 96 -14.90 -16.84 9.33
N ILE A 97 -13.81 -17.57 9.60
CA ILE A 97 -13.89 -18.94 10.15
C ILE A 97 -14.59 -18.95 11.54
N GLY A 98 -14.83 -17.78 12.15
CA GLY A 98 -15.55 -17.66 13.42
C GLY A 98 -17.06 -17.38 13.36
N ALA A 99 -17.67 -17.05 12.20
CA ALA A 99 -19.07 -16.62 12.19
C ALA A 99 -19.82 -17.01 10.90
N GLY A 100 -20.73 -17.98 11.02
CA GLY A 100 -21.63 -18.42 9.94
C GLY A 100 -22.53 -17.30 9.40
N ILE A 101 -23.32 -17.62 8.36
CA ILE A 101 -24.33 -16.86 7.57
C ILE A 101 -24.47 -15.33 7.81
N GLY A 102 -24.54 -14.83 9.05
CA GLY A 102 -24.35 -13.41 9.38
C GLY A 102 -22.98 -12.82 8.97
N GLY A 103 -21.93 -13.64 8.80
CA GLY A 103 -20.60 -13.22 8.34
C GLY A 103 -20.52 -12.77 6.88
N LEU A 104 -21.42 -13.23 6.01
CA LEU A 104 -21.46 -12.80 4.60
C LEU A 104 -22.05 -11.39 4.45
N ILE A 105 -23.06 -11.05 5.26
CA ILE A 105 -23.69 -9.72 5.28
C ILE A 105 -22.74 -8.71 5.97
N ALA A 106 -22.13 -9.09 7.09
CA ALA A 106 -21.10 -8.29 7.74
C ALA A 106 -19.88 -8.07 6.82
N GLY A 107 -19.50 -9.08 6.04
CA GLY A 107 -18.45 -8.98 5.02
C GLY A 107 -18.77 -7.97 3.92
N ALA A 108 -19.97 -7.99 3.36
CA ALA A 108 -20.39 -7.02 2.33
C ALA A 108 -20.52 -5.59 2.89
N ILE A 109 -20.99 -5.44 4.13
CA ILE A 109 -21.06 -4.13 4.81
C ILE A 109 -19.65 -3.61 5.10
N ALA A 110 -18.76 -4.46 5.61
CA ALA A 110 -17.36 -4.12 5.86
C ALA A 110 -16.63 -3.77 4.56
N GLU A 111 -16.91 -4.48 3.46
CA GLU A 111 -16.35 -4.19 2.15
C GLU A 111 -16.88 -2.85 1.60
N GLY A 112 -18.18 -2.59 1.72
CA GLY A 112 -18.76 -1.30 1.34
C GLY A 112 -18.22 -0.13 2.17
N GLN A 113 -18.04 -0.32 3.48
CA GLN A 113 -17.38 0.63 4.37
C GLN A 113 -15.93 0.89 3.94
N GLN A 114 -15.17 -0.17 3.67
CA GLN A 114 -13.77 -0.09 3.27
C GLN A 114 -13.59 0.62 1.92
N ARG A 115 -14.44 0.32 0.92
CA ARG A 115 -14.43 1.01 -0.38
C ARG A 115 -14.70 2.51 -0.23
N ARG A 116 -15.61 2.90 0.66
CA ARG A 116 -15.85 4.32 0.98
C ARG A 116 -14.67 4.95 1.70
N ALA A 117 -14.04 4.23 2.63
CA ALA A 117 -12.85 4.70 3.34
C ALA A 117 -11.68 4.93 2.37
N ASN A 118 -11.39 3.98 1.47
CA ASN A 118 -10.35 4.11 0.45
C ASN A 118 -10.64 5.27 -0.51
N ARG A 119 -11.89 5.44 -0.95
CA ARG A 119 -12.28 6.58 -1.79
C ARG A 119 -12.08 7.92 -1.08
N ARG A 120 -12.48 8.02 0.20
CA ARG A 120 -12.23 9.21 1.02
C ARG A 120 -10.73 9.50 1.11
N THR A 121 -9.91 8.49 1.43
CA THR A 121 -8.45 8.64 1.51
C THR A 121 -7.86 9.12 0.18
N CYS A 122 -8.30 8.54 -0.95
CA CYS A 122 -7.89 8.96 -2.29
C CYS A 122 -8.22 10.43 -2.57
N LEU A 123 -9.46 10.86 -2.30
CA LEU A 123 -9.88 12.25 -2.48
C LEU A 123 -9.02 13.19 -1.61
N MET A 124 -8.77 12.83 -0.36
CA MET A 124 -7.92 13.62 0.54
C MET A 124 -6.48 13.73 0.05
N ILE A 125 -5.91 12.65 -0.49
CA ILE A 125 -4.56 12.67 -1.09
C ILE A 125 -4.53 13.58 -2.34
N LYS A 126 -5.62 13.61 -3.11
CA LYS A 126 -5.80 14.54 -4.24
C LYS A 126 -6.06 16.00 -3.83
N GLY A 127 -6.05 16.29 -2.53
CA GLY A 127 -6.22 17.64 -1.98
C GLY A 127 -7.67 18.06 -1.74
N TRP A 128 -8.62 17.13 -1.80
CA TRP A 128 -9.99 17.40 -1.34
C TRP A 128 -10.04 17.39 0.19
N ARG A 129 -10.73 18.36 0.75
CA ARG A 129 -10.97 18.51 2.18
C ARG A 129 -12.34 17.94 2.51
N LEU A 130 -12.46 17.17 3.58
CA LEU A 130 -13.75 16.76 4.11
C LEU A 130 -14.26 17.87 5.02
N VAL A 131 -15.46 18.37 4.75
CA VAL A 131 -16.12 19.41 5.54
C VAL A 131 -17.30 18.79 6.27
N GLU A 132 -17.34 18.95 7.58
CA GLU A 132 -18.48 18.60 8.43
C GLU A 132 -19.17 19.89 8.88
N PRO A 133 -20.33 20.25 8.29
CA PRO A 133 -20.96 21.54 8.55
C PRO A 133 -21.52 21.64 9.97
N SER A 134 -21.72 22.87 10.44
CA SER A 134 -22.42 23.11 11.70
C SER A 134 -23.86 22.57 11.64
N ALA A 135 -24.44 22.19 12.78
CA ALA A 135 -25.81 21.67 12.84
C ALA A 135 -26.84 22.60 12.16
N ALA A 136 -26.67 23.92 12.27
CA ALA A 136 -27.52 24.90 11.60
C ALA A 136 -27.38 24.87 10.06
N THR A 137 -26.15 24.72 9.57
CA THR A 137 -25.88 24.58 8.13
C THR A 137 -26.43 23.26 7.60
N SER A 138 -26.21 22.16 8.32
CA SER A 138 -26.73 20.85 7.95
C SER A 138 -28.26 20.85 7.89
N ALA A 139 -28.93 21.41 8.90
CA ALA A 139 -30.40 21.54 8.89
C ALA A 139 -30.91 22.40 7.73
N LYS A 140 -30.20 23.48 7.38
CA LYS A 140 -30.53 24.32 6.22
C LYS A 140 -30.42 23.54 4.92
N VAL A 141 -29.35 22.78 4.71
CA VAL A 141 -29.13 21.99 3.50
C VAL A 141 -30.10 20.80 3.42
N ALA A 142 -30.44 20.18 4.55
CA ALA A 142 -31.41 19.09 4.62
C ALA A 142 -32.83 19.53 4.24
N ALA A 143 -33.18 20.80 4.46
CA ALA A 143 -34.47 21.38 4.10
C ALA A 143 -34.58 21.83 2.63
N MET A 144 -33.48 21.77 1.87
CA MET A 144 -33.46 22.15 0.45
C MET A 144 -34.08 21.07 -0.44
N ASP A 145 -34.79 21.50 -1.48
CA ASP A 145 -35.16 20.61 -2.58
C ASP A 145 -33.93 20.17 -3.42
N ASP A 146 -34.12 19.23 -4.34
CA ASP A 146 -33.01 18.68 -5.13
C ASP A 146 -32.27 19.77 -5.95
N ALA A 147 -32.99 20.70 -6.55
CA ALA A 147 -32.39 21.77 -7.37
C ALA A 147 -31.59 22.76 -6.51
N GLN A 148 -32.12 23.10 -5.32
CA GLN A 148 -31.45 23.94 -4.34
C GLN A 148 -30.18 23.26 -3.78
N ARG A 149 -30.25 21.96 -3.48
CA ARG A 149 -29.06 21.20 -3.02
C ARG A 149 -27.99 21.13 -4.10
N ASP A 150 -28.36 20.88 -5.34
CA ASP A 150 -27.41 20.84 -6.45
C ASP A 150 -26.73 22.20 -6.65
N ALA A 151 -27.51 23.29 -6.63
CA ALA A 151 -26.96 24.65 -6.68
C ALA A 151 -26.03 24.95 -5.50
N TYR A 152 -26.41 24.55 -4.28
CA TYR A 152 -25.59 24.71 -3.09
C TYR A 152 -24.25 23.98 -3.22
N PHE A 153 -24.27 22.68 -3.54
CA PHE A 153 -23.05 21.89 -3.65
C PHE A 153 -22.15 22.36 -4.78
N ASN A 154 -22.71 22.75 -5.92
CA ASN A 154 -21.94 23.34 -7.03
C ASN A 154 -21.23 24.63 -6.63
N ALA A 155 -21.80 25.41 -5.70
CA ALA A 155 -21.15 26.59 -5.16
C ALA A 155 -20.04 26.25 -4.14
N VAL A 156 -20.23 25.24 -3.27
CA VAL A 156 -19.30 24.97 -2.17
C VAL A 156 -18.16 24.01 -2.50
N VAL A 157 -18.27 23.15 -3.53
CA VAL A 157 -17.16 22.23 -3.90
C VAL A 157 -15.86 22.96 -4.24
N GLY A 158 -15.96 24.13 -4.88
CA GLY A 158 -14.82 24.95 -5.32
C GLY A 158 -14.52 26.18 -4.48
N ALA A 159 -15.34 26.45 -3.46
CA ALA A 159 -15.25 27.69 -2.70
C ALA A 159 -13.92 27.79 -1.94
N GLU A 160 -13.33 28.99 -1.94
CA GLU A 160 -12.13 29.30 -1.15
C GLU A 160 -12.38 29.13 0.35
N ASN A 161 -13.57 29.52 0.80
CA ASN A 161 -13.98 29.48 2.20
C ASN A 161 -15.29 28.73 2.34
N VAL A 162 -15.32 27.78 3.28
CA VAL A 162 -16.50 26.97 3.62
C VAL A 162 -16.65 26.96 5.15
N GLN A 163 -17.89 26.82 5.62
CA GLN A 163 -18.19 26.78 7.06
C GLN A 163 -18.30 25.33 7.53
N GLY A 164 -17.64 25.00 8.64
CA GLY A 164 -17.67 23.68 9.25
C GLY A 164 -16.33 23.29 9.85
N GLU A 165 -16.28 22.11 10.44
CA GLU A 165 -15.01 21.45 10.76
C GLU A 165 -14.40 20.93 9.45
N ILE A 166 -13.13 21.30 9.20
CA ILE A 166 -12.41 20.92 7.98
C ILE A 166 -11.35 19.90 8.36
N THR A 167 -11.47 18.70 7.80
CA THR A 167 -10.43 17.68 7.85
C THR A 167 -9.73 17.64 6.50
N GLU A 168 -8.43 17.93 6.50
CA GLU A 168 -7.58 17.81 5.31
C GLU A 168 -6.33 17.00 5.60
N ARG A 169 -5.70 16.48 4.54
CA ARG A 169 -4.43 15.77 4.64
C ARG A 169 -3.41 16.42 3.73
N THR A 170 -2.56 17.23 4.35
CA THR A 170 -1.51 18.01 3.66
C THR A 170 -0.13 17.36 3.81
N THR A 171 0.00 16.39 4.71
CA THR A 171 1.23 15.65 4.96
C THR A 171 1.01 14.15 4.87
N PHE A 172 1.99 13.46 4.29
CA PHE A 172 2.01 12.01 4.12
C PHE A 172 3.28 11.38 4.69
N ALA A 173 4.14 12.21 5.29
CA ALA A 173 5.26 11.78 6.10
C ALA A 173 4.85 11.77 7.57
N LEU A 174 5.50 10.91 8.36
CA LEU A 174 5.35 10.92 9.81
C LEU A 174 5.75 12.28 10.36
N GLN A 175 4.85 12.90 11.12
CA GLN A 175 5.16 14.14 11.82
C GLN A 175 6.14 13.87 12.96
N PRO A 176 7.20 14.69 13.12
CA PRO A 176 8.10 14.58 14.25
C PRO A 176 7.31 14.73 15.56
N ASP A 177 7.55 13.84 16.51
CA ASP A 177 7.02 13.92 17.87
C ASP A 177 8.09 13.44 18.84
N PRO A 178 8.35 14.15 19.96
CA PRO A 178 9.39 13.76 20.91
C PRO A 178 9.14 12.39 21.57
N ALA A 179 7.91 11.87 21.54
CA ALA A 179 7.61 10.52 22.00
C ALA A 179 8.10 9.42 21.04
N LEU A 180 8.47 9.78 19.81
CA LEU A 180 9.01 8.88 18.80
C LEU A 180 10.53 9.10 18.72
N ASN A 181 11.30 8.27 19.43
CA ASN A 181 12.76 8.44 19.49
C ASN A 181 13.45 7.99 18.18
N LEU A 182 13.36 8.79 17.12
CA LEU A 182 13.91 8.44 15.81
C LEU A 182 15.44 8.39 15.79
N ASP A 183 16.09 9.19 16.64
CA ASP A 183 17.55 9.35 16.69
C ASP A 183 18.22 8.63 17.86
N GLY A 184 17.46 7.80 18.59
CA GLY A 184 17.99 7.09 19.73
C GLY A 184 19.09 6.09 19.32
N THR A 185 20.12 6.02 20.16
CA THR A 185 21.21 5.05 20.00
C THR A 185 20.65 3.64 20.02
N ALA A 186 20.88 2.88 18.96
CA ALA A 186 20.57 1.46 19.00
C ALA A 186 21.65 0.74 19.80
N GLY A 187 21.21 -0.19 20.66
CA GLY A 187 22.11 -1.11 21.37
C GLY A 187 22.80 -2.11 20.41
N PRO A 188 23.30 -3.25 20.91
CA PRO A 188 24.01 -4.22 20.07
C PRO A 188 23.17 -4.67 18.87
N GLY A 189 23.83 -4.84 17.72
CA GLY A 189 23.16 -5.20 16.48
C GLY A 189 23.23 -6.69 16.13
N SER A 190 22.38 -7.11 15.20
CA SER A 190 22.44 -8.41 14.54
C SER A 190 22.36 -8.26 13.02
N VAL A 191 22.90 -9.24 12.29
CA VAL A 191 22.84 -9.32 10.83
C VAL A 191 21.95 -10.48 10.42
N PHE A 192 21.06 -10.26 9.45
CA PHE A 192 20.16 -11.26 8.89
C PHE A 192 20.34 -11.33 7.37
N LEU A 193 20.79 -12.50 6.87
CA LEU A 193 20.93 -12.79 5.45
C LEU A 193 19.80 -13.67 4.90
N GLY A 194 18.94 -14.18 5.78
CA GLY A 194 17.90 -15.14 5.46
C GLY A 194 17.72 -16.20 6.54
N LYS A 195 16.57 -16.87 6.50
CA LYS A 195 16.24 -17.91 7.49
C LYS A 195 17.21 -19.08 7.34
N LYS A 196 17.83 -19.48 8.46
CA LYS A 196 18.83 -20.58 8.54
C LYS A 196 20.10 -20.33 7.71
N ILE A 197 20.40 -19.07 7.40
CA ILE A 197 21.68 -18.68 6.80
C ILE A 197 22.54 -18.12 7.93
N ASP A 198 23.76 -18.63 8.08
CA ASP A 198 24.74 -18.05 9.00
C ASP A 198 25.04 -16.61 8.53
N PRO A 199 24.90 -15.60 9.40
CA PRO A 199 25.24 -14.23 9.04
C PRO A 199 26.70 -14.04 8.58
N ALA A 200 27.62 -14.95 8.92
CA ALA A 200 29.00 -14.94 8.44
C ALA A 200 29.22 -15.73 7.14
N ALA A 201 28.17 -16.38 6.58
CA ALA A 201 28.28 -17.07 5.30
C ALA A 201 28.62 -16.11 4.17
N SER A 202 29.42 -16.56 3.20
CA SER A 202 29.77 -15.74 2.04
C SER A 202 28.51 -15.28 1.29
N PHE A 203 28.42 -13.97 1.03
CA PHE A 203 27.35 -13.37 0.26
C PHE A 203 27.93 -12.80 -1.04
N ALA A 204 27.78 -13.55 -2.13
CA ALA A 204 28.17 -13.11 -3.47
C ALA A 204 26.95 -12.68 -4.29
N LEU A 205 27.07 -11.57 -5.02
CA LEU A 205 26.10 -11.11 -6.02
C LEU A 205 26.38 -11.79 -7.36
N ALA A 206 25.37 -12.37 -7.99
CA ALA A 206 25.46 -12.86 -9.35
C ALA A 206 25.41 -11.71 -10.38
N PRO A 207 25.78 -11.95 -11.65
CA PRO A 207 25.62 -10.95 -12.70
C PRO A 207 24.18 -10.43 -12.77
N GLY A 208 24.02 -9.10 -12.78
CA GLY A 208 22.72 -8.45 -12.81
C GLY A 208 22.02 -8.37 -11.45
N GLU A 209 22.65 -8.80 -10.35
CA GLU A 209 22.13 -8.63 -8.99
C GLU A 209 22.80 -7.47 -8.25
N GLY A 210 22.05 -6.84 -7.36
CA GLY A 210 22.54 -5.96 -6.31
C GLY A 210 22.00 -6.40 -4.94
N ALA A 211 22.33 -5.66 -3.90
CA ALA A 211 21.79 -5.86 -2.57
C ALA A 211 21.18 -4.57 -2.00
N VAL A 212 20.10 -4.75 -1.25
CA VAL A 212 19.53 -3.72 -0.39
C VAL A 212 19.82 -4.09 1.05
N VAL A 213 20.28 -3.12 1.81
CA VAL A 213 20.43 -3.19 3.25
C VAL A 213 19.38 -2.30 3.88
N LEU A 214 18.64 -2.83 4.84
CA LEU A 214 17.75 -2.05 5.69
C LEU A 214 17.90 -2.52 7.12
N ALA A 215 17.56 -1.69 8.09
CA ALA A 215 17.54 -2.12 9.48
C ALA A 215 16.16 -1.98 10.10
N PHE A 216 15.83 -2.88 11.03
CA PHE A 216 14.79 -2.64 12.01
C PHE A 216 15.44 -2.10 13.28
N ARG A 217 15.20 -0.82 13.60
CA ARG A 217 15.75 -0.14 14.79
C ARG A 217 14.69 -0.06 15.88
N ARG A 218 15.08 -0.30 17.13
CA ARG A 218 14.20 -0.29 18.30
C ARG A 218 14.89 0.48 19.44
N PRO A 219 14.91 1.81 19.37
CA PRO A 219 15.75 2.63 20.23
C PRO A 219 15.11 2.95 21.59
N ASP A 220 13.85 2.59 21.80
CA ASP A 220 13.08 2.94 22.99
C ASP A 220 12.02 1.89 23.35
N GLU A 221 11.31 2.11 24.46
CA GLU A 221 10.23 1.21 24.93
C GLU A 221 9.04 1.10 23.96
N GLY A 222 8.78 2.17 23.19
CA GLY A 222 7.70 2.20 22.20
C GLY A 222 7.90 1.23 21.04
N SER A 223 9.15 0.86 20.77
CA SER A 223 9.59 0.00 19.68
C SER A 223 10.26 -1.31 20.14
N ALA A 224 10.71 -1.38 21.39
CA ALA A 224 11.35 -2.56 21.96
C ALA A 224 10.47 -3.82 21.82
N GLY A 225 11.07 -4.91 21.35
CA GLY A 225 10.39 -6.19 21.18
C GLY A 225 9.32 -6.23 20.08
N ARG A 226 9.13 -5.13 19.32
CA ARG A 226 8.14 -5.03 18.24
C ARG A 226 8.71 -5.53 16.93
N SER A 227 7.82 -6.06 16.10
CA SER A 227 8.14 -6.56 14.76
C SER A 227 7.67 -5.57 13.71
N ALA A 228 8.25 -5.63 12.52
CA ALA A 228 7.77 -4.92 11.35
C ALA A 228 7.99 -5.74 10.10
N SER A 229 7.27 -5.37 9.04
CA SER A 229 7.52 -5.87 7.71
C SER A 229 7.30 -4.82 6.63
N LEU A 230 7.96 -5.03 5.50
CA LEU A 230 7.87 -4.22 4.30
C LEU A 230 7.66 -5.14 3.10
N SER A 231 6.87 -4.67 2.15
CA SER A 231 6.76 -5.26 0.82
C SER A 231 7.46 -4.34 -0.17
N LEU A 232 8.38 -4.90 -0.95
CA LEU A 232 9.08 -4.22 -2.03
C LEU A 232 8.62 -4.83 -3.35
N ALA A 233 8.35 -4.00 -4.35
CA ALA A 233 8.01 -4.46 -5.70
C ALA A 233 8.85 -3.75 -6.75
N ARG A 234 9.09 -4.43 -7.86
CA ARG A 234 9.76 -3.87 -9.03
C ARG A 234 8.88 -2.78 -9.64
N TYR A 235 9.48 -1.67 -10.02
CA TYR A 235 8.78 -0.47 -10.45
C TYR A 235 9.29 0.03 -11.80
N ASP A 236 8.37 0.47 -12.65
CA ASP A 236 8.65 1.20 -13.88
C ASP A 236 8.47 2.69 -13.62
N VAL A 237 9.58 3.41 -13.51
CA VAL A 237 9.60 4.85 -13.23
C VAL A 237 8.96 5.67 -14.36
N GLU A 238 9.10 5.21 -15.61
CA GLU A 238 8.54 5.88 -16.78
C GLU A 238 7.05 5.57 -16.90
N GLY A 239 6.69 4.28 -16.80
CA GLY A 239 5.31 3.79 -16.89
C GLY A 239 4.42 4.19 -15.71
N ARG A 240 5.01 4.54 -14.56
CA ARG A 240 4.31 4.86 -13.30
C ARG A 240 3.44 3.71 -12.80
N ASP A 241 3.99 2.51 -12.86
CA ASP A 241 3.32 1.31 -12.36
C ASP A 241 4.33 0.24 -11.91
N LEU A 242 3.82 -0.82 -11.27
CA LEU A 242 4.63 -1.99 -10.95
C LEU A 242 5.01 -2.75 -12.22
N VAL A 243 6.22 -3.31 -12.22
CA VAL A 243 6.56 -4.36 -13.19
C VAL A 243 6.00 -5.67 -12.64
N TYR A 244 4.90 -6.13 -13.24
CA TYR A 244 4.21 -7.34 -12.82
C TYR A 244 4.93 -8.61 -13.29
N GLN A 245 4.99 -9.61 -12.42
CA GLN A 245 5.59 -10.91 -12.74
C GLN A 245 4.80 -11.63 -13.85
N PRO A 246 5.40 -12.00 -14.99
CA PRO A 246 4.73 -12.79 -16.02
C PRO A 246 4.41 -14.20 -15.52
N ARG A 247 3.28 -14.81 -15.92
CA ARG A 247 2.94 -16.18 -15.48
C ARG A 247 3.94 -17.26 -15.92
N ASP A 248 4.61 -17.04 -17.04
CA ASP A 248 5.54 -18.01 -17.64
C ASP A 248 7.02 -17.74 -17.30
N TRP A 249 7.31 -16.83 -16.35
CA TRP A 249 8.65 -16.40 -15.98
C TRP A 249 9.61 -17.56 -15.71
N LYS A 250 9.18 -18.56 -14.91
CA LYS A 250 10.00 -19.74 -14.60
C LYS A 250 10.35 -20.56 -15.83
N LYS A 251 9.43 -20.70 -16.79
CA LYS A 251 9.64 -21.47 -18.02
C LYS A 251 10.66 -20.79 -18.93
N LYS A 252 10.72 -19.45 -18.88
CA LYS A 252 11.68 -18.62 -19.61
C LYS A 252 13.05 -18.52 -18.91
N GLY A 253 13.22 -19.15 -17.75
CA GLY A 253 14.44 -19.02 -16.96
C GLY A 253 14.66 -17.63 -16.37
N ASP A 254 13.62 -16.79 -16.33
CA ASP A 254 13.67 -15.42 -15.79
C ASP A 254 14.05 -15.46 -14.30
N LYS A 255 15.01 -14.62 -13.92
CA LYS A 255 15.53 -14.51 -12.55
C LYS A 255 15.17 -13.18 -11.89
N THR A 256 14.41 -12.33 -12.58
CA THR A 256 13.98 -11.02 -12.10
C THR A 256 13.28 -11.14 -10.75
N THR A 257 13.72 -10.33 -9.80
CA THR A 257 13.02 -10.14 -8.53
C THR A 257 11.92 -9.10 -8.74
N TYR A 258 10.70 -9.58 -8.95
CA TYR A 258 9.50 -8.75 -9.14
C TYR A 258 8.93 -8.22 -7.83
N SER A 259 9.07 -8.99 -6.75
CA SER A 259 8.60 -8.60 -5.42
C SER A 259 9.39 -9.34 -4.35
N THR A 260 9.59 -8.71 -3.20
CA THR A 260 10.14 -9.34 -2.01
C THR A 260 9.44 -8.84 -0.76
N PHE A 261 9.40 -9.69 0.26
CA PHE A 261 8.84 -9.38 1.57
C PHE A 261 9.96 -9.45 2.61
N VAL A 262 10.13 -8.36 3.34
CA VAL A 262 11.16 -8.25 4.38
C VAL A 262 10.47 -8.11 5.72
N ALA A 263 10.76 -9.02 6.66
CA ALA A 263 10.19 -8.98 8.00
C ALA A 263 11.26 -9.18 9.06
N SER A 264 11.13 -8.45 10.16
CA SER A 264 11.98 -8.61 11.33
C SER A 264 11.98 -10.06 11.78
N SER A 265 13.17 -10.62 11.95
CA SER A 265 13.43 -12.01 12.36
C SER A 265 13.97 -12.07 13.79
N ASP A 266 14.67 -11.03 14.25
CA ASP A 266 15.14 -10.88 15.63
C ASP A 266 14.61 -9.59 16.27
N ARG A 267 13.39 -9.67 16.80
CA ARG A 267 12.76 -8.55 17.52
C ARG A 267 13.42 -8.18 18.85
N LYS A 268 14.36 -8.99 19.34
CA LYS A 268 15.08 -8.72 20.60
C LYS A 268 16.31 -7.86 20.36
N ALA A 269 16.88 -7.88 19.16
CA ALA A 269 17.96 -6.99 18.79
C ALA A 269 17.48 -5.53 18.73
N PRO A 270 18.13 -4.61 19.46
CA PRO A 270 17.91 -3.17 19.30
C PRO A 270 18.13 -2.68 17.86
N LEU A 271 19.09 -3.28 17.14
CA LEU A 271 19.32 -3.03 15.72
C LEU A 271 19.42 -4.35 14.97
N GLU A 272 18.57 -4.54 13.97
CA GLU A 272 18.56 -5.76 13.16
C GLU A 272 18.78 -5.40 11.69
N VAL A 273 19.98 -5.65 11.16
CA VAL A 273 20.40 -5.30 9.80
C VAL A 273 20.10 -6.46 8.85
N HIS A 274 19.22 -6.23 7.88
CA HIS A 274 18.86 -7.19 6.83
C HIS A 274 19.66 -6.91 5.57
N VAL A 275 20.14 -7.97 4.91
CA VAL A 275 20.71 -7.89 3.56
C VAL A 275 19.82 -8.69 2.62
N ILE A 276 19.27 -8.01 1.61
CA ILE A 276 18.32 -8.57 0.65
C ILE A 276 18.94 -8.51 -0.74
N ARG A 277 19.08 -9.67 -1.38
CA ARG A 277 19.49 -9.76 -2.78
C ARG A 277 18.33 -9.42 -3.70
N LEU A 278 18.56 -8.55 -4.67
CA LEU A 278 17.59 -8.18 -5.71
C LEU A 278 18.27 -8.19 -7.08
N THR A 279 17.50 -8.40 -8.14
CA THR A 279 17.98 -8.07 -9.50
C THR A 279 18.05 -6.55 -9.69
N ALA A 280 19.04 -6.06 -10.42
CA ALA A 280 19.27 -4.65 -10.65
C ALA A 280 18.06 -3.94 -11.29
N GLY A 281 17.64 -2.80 -10.75
CA GLY A 281 16.63 -1.87 -11.29
C GLY A 281 15.92 -1.07 -10.19
N ASP A 282 14.76 -0.51 -10.52
CA ASP A 282 13.98 0.34 -9.63
C ASP A 282 12.92 -0.44 -8.85
N TYR A 283 12.75 -0.05 -7.59
CA TYR A 283 11.86 -0.69 -6.63
C TYR A 283 11.06 0.35 -5.87
N VAL A 284 9.91 -0.07 -5.35
CA VAL A 284 9.00 0.76 -4.56
C VAL A 284 8.61 0.03 -3.28
N VAL A 285 8.46 0.77 -2.17
CA VAL A 285 7.94 0.21 -0.91
C VAL A 285 6.42 0.19 -0.96
N THR A 286 5.85 -0.92 -1.43
CA THR A 286 4.42 -1.00 -1.71
C THR A 286 3.56 -1.02 -0.46
N GLY A 287 4.10 -1.41 0.69
CA GLY A 287 3.33 -1.47 1.93
C GLY A 287 4.20 -1.81 3.13
N THR A 288 3.69 -1.50 4.31
CA THR A 288 4.37 -1.70 5.58
C THR A 288 3.39 -2.25 6.62
N SER A 289 3.92 -2.93 7.63
CA SER A 289 3.15 -3.31 8.82
C SER A 289 4.01 -3.29 10.07
N VAL A 290 3.35 -3.15 11.22
CA VAL A 290 3.95 -3.31 12.55
C VAL A 290 3.28 -4.48 13.26
N GLY A 291 4.04 -5.17 14.11
CA GLY A 291 3.62 -6.40 14.80
C GLY A 291 3.72 -7.64 13.91
N LYS A 292 2.94 -8.67 14.25
CA LYS A 292 2.84 -9.92 13.48
C LYS A 292 1.81 -9.86 12.35
N GLY A 293 1.32 -8.66 12.04
CA GLY A 293 0.24 -8.45 11.08
C GLY A 293 0.70 -8.63 9.63
N VAL A 294 -0.19 -9.20 8.81
CA VAL A 294 -0.05 -9.17 7.35
C VAL A 294 -0.10 -7.71 6.90
N ILE A 295 0.68 -7.36 5.87
CA ILE A 295 0.58 -6.04 5.23
C ILE A 295 -0.78 -5.95 4.55
N VAL A 296 -1.67 -5.14 5.12
CA VAL A 296 -3.04 -4.91 4.62
C VAL A 296 -3.19 -3.55 3.94
N THR A 297 -2.14 -2.71 3.98
CA THR A 297 -2.07 -1.39 3.35
C THR A 297 -1.19 -1.42 2.12
N SER A 298 -1.65 -0.79 1.03
CA SER A 298 -0.84 -0.46 -0.14
C SER A 298 -0.60 1.05 -0.23
N ASN A 299 0.64 1.47 -0.39
CA ASN A 299 1.06 2.87 -0.56
C ASN A 299 0.91 3.37 -2.02
N CYS A 300 -0.07 2.85 -2.75
CA CYS A 300 -0.21 3.03 -4.20
C CYS A 300 -0.52 4.46 -4.65
N PHE A 301 -0.97 5.35 -3.75
CA PHE A 301 -1.19 6.75 -4.07
C PHE A 301 0.09 7.61 -3.98
N GLY A 302 1.19 7.01 -3.57
CA GLY A 302 2.48 7.66 -3.46
C GLY A 302 3.34 6.87 -2.48
N ALA A 303 4.36 6.20 -3.01
CA ALA A 303 5.28 5.40 -2.22
C ALA A 303 6.72 5.86 -2.44
N PRO A 304 7.62 5.54 -1.49
CA PRO A 304 9.05 5.73 -1.67
C PRO A 304 9.59 4.71 -2.67
N THR A 305 10.41 5.20 -3.60
CA THR A 305 11.17 4.42 -4.58
C THR A 305 12.64 4.47 -4.30
N PHE A 306 13.36 3.46 -4.74
CA PHE A 306 14.82 3.43 -4.72
C PHE A 306 15.34 2.60 -5.89
N GLN A 307 16.61 2.84 -6.25
CA GLN A 307 17.30 2.10 -7.30
C GLN A 307 18.39 1.21 -6.70
N VAL A 308 18.57 0.03 -7.27
CA VAL A 308 19.75 -0.82 -7.03
C VAL A 308 20.36 -1.23 -8.36
N ARG A 309 21.63 -0.94 -8.62
CA ARG A 309 22.30 -1.41 -9.85
C ARG A 309 23.01 -2.74 -9.62
N ALA A 310 23.45 -3.36 -10.72
CA ALA A 310 24.21 -4.60 -10.65
C ALA A 310 25.54 -4.35 -9.91
N GLY A 311 25.86 -5.20 -8.94
CA GLY A 311 27.03 -5.07 -8.08
C GLY A 311 26.92 -4.03 -6.97
N GLU A 312 25.84 -3.23 -6.91
CA GLU A 312 25.67 -2.23 -5.86
C GLU A 312 25.09 -2.84 -4.58
N VAL A 313 25.49 -2.26 -3.44
CA VAL A 313 24.91 -2.53 -2.12
C VAL A 313 24.38 -1.20 -1.57
N VAL A 314 23.06 -1.03 -1.52
CA VAL A 314 22.42 0.25 -1.14
C VAL A 314 21.72 0.15 0.20
N TYR A 315 21.83 1.19 1.04
CA TYR A 315 21.16 1.29 2.34
C TYR A 315 19.85 2.08 2.22
N LEU A 316 18.73 1.43 2.53
CA LEU A 316 17.38 2.00 2.42
C LEU A 316 16.97 2.83 3.66
N GLY A 317 17.65 2.64 4.79
CA GLY A 317 17.32 3.29 6.05
C GLY A 317 16.95 2.31 7.17
N ASP A 318 16.58 2.92 8.29
CA ASP A 318 16.11 2.25 9.50
C ASP A 318 14.60 2.40 9.61
N PHE A 319 13.94 1.28 9.89
CA PHE A 319 12.50 1.22 10.08
C PHE A 319 12.20 0.93 11.55
N ILE A 320 11.49 1.84 12.20
CA ILE A 320 11.25 1.81 13.65
C ILE A 320 9.78 1.43 13.93
N PRO A 321 9.50 0.23 14.44
CA PRO A 321 8.14 -0.26 14.66
C PRO A 321 7.54 0.26 15.96
N PHE A 322 6.80 1.36 15.91
CA PHE A 322 6.12 1.89 17.10
C PHE A 322 4.74 1.25 17.29
N MET A 323 4.47 0.80 18.52
CA MET A 323 3.17 0.27 18.92
C MET A 323 2.66 0.96 20.18
N ASP A 324 1.47 1.56 20.08
CA ASP A 324 0.74 2.15 21.20
C ASP A 324 1.49 3.28 21.91
N VAL A 325 2.28 4.05 21.15
CA VAL A 325 3.02 5.19 21.69
C VAL A 325 2.09 6.37 21.86
N LYS A 326 2.01 6.92 23.07
CA LYS A 326 1.23 8.13 23.32
C LYS A 326 2.01 9.35 22.83
N LEU A 327 1.51 9.98 21.77
CA LEU A 327 2.06 11.21 21.21
C LEU A 327 1.82 12.42 22.12
N SER A 328 2.55 13.50 21.88
CA SER A 328 2.37 14.79 22.56
C SER A 328 0.95 15.36 22.42
N THR A 329 0.26 15.01 21.33
CA THR A 329 -1.16 15.33 21.07
C THR A 329 -2.14 14.55 21.95
N GLY A 330 -1.66 13.57 22.72
CA GLY A 330 -2.48 12.65 23.51
C GLY A 330 -3.03 11.46 22.72
N SER A 331 -2.92 11.48 21.39
CA SER A 331 -3.30 10.36 20.52
C SER A 331 -2.29 9.20 20.62
N LYS A 332 -2.74 8.00 20.25
CA LYS A 332 -1.89 6.80 20.20
C LYS A 332 -1.39 6.60 18.77
N PHE A 333 -0.08 6.41 18.63
CA PHE A 333 0.56 6.09 17.36
C PHE A 333 0.80 4.58 17.22
N PHE A 334 0.45 4.07 16.05
CA PHE A 334 0.74 2.72 15.60
C PHE A 334 1.24 2.83 14.15
N GLY A 335 2.51 2.55 13.92
CA GLY A 335 3.08 2.75 12.60
C GLY A 335 4.58 2.53 12.53
N LEU A 336 5.06 2.46 11.30
CA LEU A 336 6.48 2.31 10.99
C LEU A 336 7.07 3.68 10.70
N ALA A 337 7.99 4.13 11.54
CA ALA A 337 8.78 5.33 11.26
C ALA A 337 10.01 4.98 10.41
N HIS A 338 10.60 5.99 9.80
CA HIS A 338 11.85 5.88 9.03
C HIS A 338 12.87 6.87 9.57
N ALA A 339 14.12 6.43 9.64
CA ALA A 339 15.29 7.25 9.98
C ALA A 339 16.50 6.77 9.17
N GLU A 340 17.58 7.54 9.16
CA GLU A 340 18.80 7.22 8.39
C GLU A 340 20.03 7.20 9.27
N HIS A 341 20.36 6.04 9.83
CA HIS A 341 21.54 5.83 10.67
C HIS A 341 22.54 4.92 9.96
N PHE A 342 23.01 5.41 8.81
CA PHE A 342 23.87 4.67 7.88
C PHE A 342 25.10 4.05 8.57
N ASP A 343 25.78 4.82 9.42
CA ASP A 343 27.01 4.38 10.08
C ASP A 343 26.78 3.23 11.08
N ASP A 344 25.65 3.25 11.80
CA ASP A 344 25.28 2.18 12.72
C ASP A 344 25.04 0.87 11.96
N ALA A 345 24.24 0.93 10.89
CA ALA A 345 23.95 -0.23 10.06
C ALA A 345 25.22 -0.78 9.40
N ARG A 346 26.08 0.11 8.86
CA ARG A 346 27.37 -0.26 8.27
C ARG A 346 28.29 -0.94 9.27
N LYS A 347 28.38 -0.40 10.50
CA LYS A 347 29.20 -0.96 11.58
C LYS A 347 28.75 -2.38 11.94
N VAL A 348 27.46 -2.59 12.18
CA VAL A 348 26.90 -3.91 12.49
C VAL A 348 27.11 -4.89 11.33
N LEU A 349 26.91 -4.42 10.10
CA LEU A 349 27.15 -5.24 8.91
C LEU A 349 28.62 -5.69 8.82
N ALA A 350 29.58 -4.80 9.13
CA ALA A 350 31.01 -5.08 9.02
C ALA A 350 31.48 -6.23 9.95
N GLU A 351 30.78 -6.48 11.06
CA GLU A 351 31.12 -7.57 11.99
C GLU A 351 30.97 -8.97 11.38
N LYS A 352 30.08 -9.11 10.39
CA LYS A 352 29.75 -10.40 9.75
C LYS A 352 29.97 -10.41 8.24
N GLN A 353 29.91 -9.24 7.60
CA GLN A 353 29.98 -9.03 6.15
C GLN A 353 30.85 -7.80 5.83
N PRO A 354 32.17 -7.83 6.09
CA PRO A 354 33.04 -6.67 5.93
C PRO A 354 33.11 -6.13 4.51
N GLU A 355 33.07 -6.99 3.48
CA GLU A 355 33.09 -6.59 2.07
C GLU A 355 31.80 -5.87 1.65
N LEU A 356 30.64 -6.35 2.12
CA LEU A 356 29.37 -5.66 1.88
C LEU A 356 29.31 -4.32 2.63
N ALA A 357 29.80 -4.27 3.86
CA ALA A 357 29.85 -3.02 4.62
C ALA A 357 30.77 -1.98 3.97
N ALA A 358 31.88 -2.41 3.36
CA ALA A 358 32.80 -1.53 2.65
C ALA A 358 32.21 -0.98 1.33
N SER A 359 31.32 -1.74 0.68
CA SER A 359 30.64 -1.34 -0.57
C SER A 359 29.28 -0.67 -0.35
N LEU A 360 28.81 -0.63 0.91
CA LEU A 360 27.51 -0.04 1.27
C LEU A 360 27.50 1.46 0.97
N GLN A 361 26.45 1.92 0.30
CA GLN A 361 26.19 3.34 0.02
C GLN A 361 24.74 3.71 0.33
N PRO A 362 24.40 4.96 0.68
CA PRO A 362 23.01 5.38 0.84
C PRO A 362 22.20 5.17 -0.45
N ALA A 363 20.96 4.70 -0.33
CA ALA A 363 20.06 4.62 -1.46
C ALA A 363 19.59 6.02 -1.90
N VAL A 364 19.46 6.23 -3.21
CA VAL A 364 18.74 7.40 -3.74
C VAL A 364 17.25 7.11 -3.66
N ILE A 365 16.55 7.79 -2.76
CA ILE A 365 15.12 7.59 -2.51
C ILE A 365 14.32 8.74 -3.08
N ARG A 366 13.21 8.44 -3.76
CA ARG A 366 12.23 9.43 -4.21
C ARG A 366 10.81 9.05 -3.83
N ASN A 367 10.03 9.99 -3.32
CA ASN A 367 8.62 9.82 -2.98
C ASN A 367 7.72 9.91 -4.21
N ARG A 368 6.42 9.69 -3.99
CA ARG A 368 5.34 9.85 -4.99
C ARG A 368 5.35 8.88 -6.17
N ALA A 369 5.86 7.66 -5.99
CA ALA A 369 5.53 6.60 -6.94
C ALA A 369 4.07 6.17 -6.78
N THR A 370 3.32 6.24 -7.86
CA THR A 370 1.96 5.73 -7.96
C THR A 370 1.97 4.43 -8.72
N TYR A 371 1.03 3.54 -8.43
CA TYR A 371 0.86 2.28 -9.18
C TYR A 371 -0.55 1.72 -8.94
N GLY A 372 -0.91 0.64 -9.64
CA GLY A 372 -2.21 -0.01 -9.45
C GLY A 372 -2.43 -0.49 -8.01
N CYS A 373 -3.44 0.06 -7.31
CA CYS A 373 -3.77 -0.27 -5.92
C CYS A 373 -4.45 -1.64 -5.71
N SER A 374 -3.84 -2.54 -4.92
CA SER A 374 -4.48 -3.78 -4.48
C SER A 374 -4.17 -4.07 -3.01
N ALA A 375 -5.10 -3.73 -2.10
CA ALA A 375 -5.03 -3.94 -0.66
C ALA A 375 -6.39 -3.67 0.03
N ILE A 376 -6.51 -4.00 1.33
CA ILE A 376 -7.65 -3.56 2.15
C ILE A 376 -7.65 -2.04 2.25
N THR A 377 -6.52 -1.47 2.66
CA THR A 377 -6.31 -0.03 2.82
C THR A 377 -5.39 0.46 1.71
N MET A 378 -5.73 1.59 1.11
CA MET A 378 -4.95 2.24 0.05
C MET A 378 -4.55 3.61 0.54
N ASP A 379 -3.26 3.93 0.45
CA ASP A 379 -2.69 5.12 1.06
C ASP A 379 -1.51 5.68 0.25
N ARG A 380 -0.98 6.81 0.72
CA ARG A 380 0.30 7.41 0.37
C ARG A 380 1.18 7.45 1.60
N TRP A 381 2.46 7.16 1.41
CA TRP A 381 3.49 7.23 2.43
C TRP A 381 4.75 7.88 1.86
N ASP A 382 5.15 9.00 2.45
CA ASP A 382 6.35 9.72 2.07
C ASP A 382 7.42 9.54 3.16
N LEU A 383 8.67 9.37 2.74
CA LEU A 383 9.80 9.50 3.66
C LEU A 383 10.17 10.98 3.84
N PRO A 384 10.40 11.45 5.07
CA PRO A 384 10.75 12.86 5.32
C PRO A 384 11.98 13.30 4.51
N GLY A 385 11.91 14.52 3.96
CA GLY A 385 13.06 15.16 3.29
C GLY A 385 13.50 14.54 1.96
N LYS A 386 12.78 13.55 1.42
CA LYS A 386 13.10 12.95 0.12
C LYS A 386 12.44 13.70 -1.02
N GLU A 387 13.19 13.83 -2.11
CA GLU A 387 12.70 14.40 -3.36
C GLU A 387 11.49 13.62 -3.88
N GLU A 388 10.66 14.30 -4.66
CA GLU A 388 9.53 13.67 -5.33
C GLU A 388 9.97 13.19 -6.71
N LEU A 389 9.43 12.06 -7.16
CA LEU A 389 9.53 11.72 -8.57
C LEU A 389 8.89 12.84 -9.39
N ALA A 390 9.61 13.31 -10.42
CA ALA A 390 9.07 14.28 -11.36
C ALA A 390 7.71 13.82 -11.88
N PRO A 391 6.75 14.72 -12.18
CA PRO A 391 5.51 14.34 -12.83
C PRO A 391 5.80 13.55 -14.12
N PRO A 392 4.99 12.55 -14.50
CA PRO A 392 5.15 11.91 -15.80
C PRO A 392 5.04 12.97 -16.90
N ALA A 393 5.84 12.81 -17.96
CA ALA A 393 5.68 13.66 -19.13
C ALA A 393 4.22 13.55 -19.62
N PRO A 394 3.57 14.67 -19.99
CA PRO A 394 2.22 14.61 -20.53
C PRO A 394 2.24 13.66 -21.73
N LYS A 395 1.42 12.60 -21.67
CA LYS A 395 1.23 11.71 -22.81
C LYS A 395 0.65 12.57 -23.93
N GLY A 396 1.43 12.79 -24.98
CA GLY A 396 1.02 13.59 -26.12
C GLY A 396 -0.13 12.90 -26.86
N GLU A 397 -1.36 13.15 -26.46
CA GLU A 397 -2.54 12.87 -27.27
C GLU A 397 -3.08 14.20 -27.79
N THR A 398 -2.51 14.64 -28.91
CA THR A 398 -3.30 15.42 -29.87
C THR A 398 -4.29 14.45 -30.48
N VAL A 399 -5.45 14.27 -29.83
CA VAL A 399 -6.63 13.74 -30.51
C VAL A 399 -7.02 14.80 -31.53
N ALA A 400 -6.56 14.63 -32.77
CA ALA A 400 -7.12 15.35 -33.89
C ALA A 400 -8.60 14.95 -33.96
N LEU A 401 -9.48 15.85 -33.49
CA LEU A 401 -10.90 15.77 -33.76
C LEU A 401 -11.07 15.86 -35.28
N SER A 402 -11.15 14.70 -35.93
CA SER A 402 -11.58 14.59 -37.31
C SER A 402 -13.07 14.92 -37.34
N ASN A 403 -13.40 16.18 -37.66
CA ASN A 403 -14.74 16.58 -38.06
C ASN A 403 -15.19 15.71 -39.24
N ARG A 404 -16.21 14.87 -39.02
CA ARG A 404 -17.12 14.39 -40.05
C ARG A 404 -18.55 14.49 -39.56
#